data_AF-A0A354EW79-F1
#
_entry.id   AF-A0A354EW79-F1
#
_cell.length_a   1.000
_cell.length_b   1.000
_cell.length_c   1.000
_cell.angle_alpha   90.00
_cell.angle_beta   90.00
_cell.angle_gamma   90.00
#
_symmetry.space_group_name_H-M   'P 1'
#
loop_
_entity.id
_entity.type
_entity.pdbx_description
1 polymer ?
#
loop_
_entity_poly.entity_id
_entity_poly.type
_entity_poly.pdbx_seq_one_letter_code
_entity_poly.pdbx_strand_id
1 'polypeptide(L)'
;GEPVAGKFDGQAMTFYGRWTYKFLEAGRRGAAGVLVVHETAAAGYPWSTLQNSSAAAKFDIVRANPDAERAPFQGWIQRAKAEELFTAAGLDFVALKASARRADFKPVVLPGLTLSVDFGQIADRVETRNVIARIPGSEHPNETVMYGAHWDGYGVGTPNAQGDKIYNAAVDNATGVAALLELAHAFAEGPRPKRSVVFAAWSGEEAGLLGSTYYAANPVWPLDTTVANINVDSLLPGTEIDPNVVVIGKGKNQLDDVLARHATQAGRTLIADPAPQAGAFYRSDHFPLALRGVPALFPAAGFTGASAASRDYVQNRYHQPTDEWNDTWKMDAAAADVALIYAVGRELADSDQWPEWNAGAEFGPARDASRAARR
;
A
#
# COMPACT_ATOMS: atom_id res chain seq x y z
N GLY A 1 -10.71 -4.09 -30.03
CA GLY A 1 -10.38 -3.86 -28.60
C GLY A 1 -9.77 -2.48 -28.45
N GLU A 2 -9.76 -1.93 -27.23
CA GLU A 2 -9.06 -0.66 -26.93
C GLU A 2 -7.55 -0.78 -27.28
N PRO A 3 -6.89 0.27 -27.81
CA PRO A 3 -5.45 0.23 -28.17
C PRO A 3 -4.47 -0.11 -27.04
N VAL A 4 -4.96 -0.06 -25.79
CA VAL A 4 -4.22 -0.42 -24.55
C VAL A 4 -4.54 -1.82 -24.03
N ALA A 5 -5.48 -2.54 -24.65
CA ALA A 5 -5.85 -3.88 -24.21
C ALA A 5 -4.63 -4.81 -24.21
N GLY A 6 -4.39 -5.50 -23.09
CA GLY A 6 -3.25 -6.40 -22.91
C GLY A 6 -1.91 -5.72 -22.63
N LYS A 7 -1.86 -4.38 -22.52
CA LYS A 7 -0.63 -3.64 -22.11
C LYS A 7 -0.52 -3.40 -20.61
N PHE A 8 -1.62 -3.57 -19.89
CA PHE A 8 -1.72 -3.47 -18.44
C PHE A 8 -2.36 -4.75 -17.90
N ASP A 9 -2.37 -4.91 -16.58
CA ASP A 9 -2.86 -6.08 -15.84
C ASP A 9 -4.40 -6.21 -15.86
N GLY A 10 -5.02 -6.08 -17.04
CA GLY A 10 -6.46 -6.09 -17.23
C GLY A 10 -7.15 -4.93 -16.52
N GLN A 11 -8.03 -5.25 -15.58
CA GLN A 11 -8.71 -4.26 -14.72
C GLN A 11 -7.92 -3.91 -13.47
N ALA A 12 -6.84 -4.63 -13.16
CA ALA A 12 -6.03 -4.36 -11.98
C ALA A 12 -5.39 -2.98 -12.09
N MET A 13 -5.44 -2.22 -11.00
CA MET A 13 -4.74 -0.95 -10.92
C MET A 13 -3.23 -1.21 -11.07
N THR A 14 -2.56 -0.42 -11.90
CA THR A 14 -1.09 -0.38 -11.95
C THR A 14 -0.59 0.81 -11.15
N PHE A 15 0.67 0.79 -10.70
CA PHE A 15 1.26 1.96 -10.05
C PHE A 15 1.15 3.20 -10.97
N TYR A 16 1.35 3.03 -12.28
CA TYR A 16 1.25 4.10 -13.29
C TYR A 16 -0.16 4.70 -13.44
N GLY A 17 -1.19 3.92 -13.10
CA GLY A 17 -2.59 4.36 -13.06
C GLY A 17 -2.89 5.30 -11.89
N ARG A 18 -2.12 5.21 -10.80
CA ARG A 18 -2.34 5.97 -9.56
C ARG A 18 -2.07 7.46 -9.76
N TRP A 19 -2.91 8.28 -9.13
CA TRP A 19 -2.69 9.73 -9.08
C TRP A 19 -1.38 10.09 -8.35
N THR A 20 -0.99 9.32 -7.32
CA THR A 20 0.29 9.52 -6.62
C THR A 20 1.48 9.36 -7.54
N TYR A 21 1.48 8.37 -8.43
CA TYR A 21 2.51 8.23 -9.45
C TYR A 21 2.55 9.44 -10.38
N LYS A 22 1.38 9.92 -10.85
CA LYS A 22 1.29 11.09 -11.74
C LYS A 22 1.89 12.34 -11.09
N PHE A 23 1.66 12.53 -9.79
CA PHE A 23 2.27 13.61 -9.02
C PHE A 23 3.78 13.47 -8.87
N LEU A 24 4.26 12.27 -8.51
CA LEU A 24 5.70 11.99 -8.42
C LEU A 24 6.40 12.18 -9.76
N GLU A 25 5.80 11.70 -10.85
CA GLU A 25 6.37 11.82 -12.19
C GLU A 25 6.37 13.26 -12.70
N ALA A 26 5.36 14.06 -12.36
CA ALA A 26 5.36 15.50 -12.63
C ALA A 26 6.54 16.19 -11.91
N GLY A 27 6.76 15.88 -10.63
CA GLY A 27 7.91 16.37 -9.86
C GLY A 27 9.25 15.98 -10.49
N ARG A 28 9.44 14.68 -10.81
CA ARG A 28 10.68 14.18 -11.47
C ARG A 28 10.98 14.86 -12.79
N ARG A 29 9.96 15.30 -13.53
CA ARG A 29 10.10 16.00 -14.81
C ARG A 29 10.27 17.51 -14.67
N GLY A 30 10.29 18.04 -13.44
CA GLY A 30 10.41 19.47 -13.18
C GLY A 30 9.17 20.27 -13.56
N ALA A 31 7.98 19.67 -13.50
CA ALA A 31 6.74 20.40 -13.77
C ALA A 31 6.50 21.49 -12.72
N ALA A 32 6.12 22.69 -13.15
CA ALA A 32 5.72 23.78 -12.25
C ALA A 32 4.42 23.45 -11.47
N GLY A 33 3.61 22.53 -11.99
CA GLY A 33 2.46 21.98 -11.29
C GLY A 33 1.75 20.89 -12.08
N VAL A 34 0.79 20.21 -11.45
CA VAL A 34 0.02 19.13 -12.07
C VAL A 34 -1.43 19.10 -11.57
N LEU A 35 -2.37 18.98 -12.51
CA LEU A 35 -3.78 18.75 -12.22
C LEU A 35 -4.23 17.43 -12.86
N VAL A 36 -4.83 16.55 -12.05
CA VAL A 36 -5.47 15.33 -12.56
C VAL A 36 -6.95 15.60 -12.80
N VAL A 37 -7.44 15.31 -14.01
CA VAL A 37 -8.86 15.38 -14.33
C VAL A 37 -9.61 14.28 -13.58
N HIS A 38 -10.53 14.64 -12.69
CA HIS A 38 -11.31 13.66 -11.94
C HIS A 38 -12.39 13.04 -12.82
N GLU A 39 -12.47 11.71 -12.76
CA GLU A 39 -13.60 10.93 -13.26
C GLU A 39 -13.93 9.84 -12.24
N THR A 40 -15.18 9.77 -11.80
CA THR A 40 -15.61 8.84 -10.73
C THR A 40 -15.23 7.39 -11.03
N ALA A 41 -15.46 6.92 -12.26
CA ALA A 41 -15.15 5.54 -12.63
C ALA A 41 -13.65 5.23 -12.60
N ALA A 42 -12.79 6.20 -12.97
CA ALA A 42 -11.35 6.02 -12.97
C ALA A 42 -10.72 6.25 -11.59
N ALA A 43 -11.28 7.16 -10.80
CA ALA A 43 -10.82 7.46 -9.45
C ALA A 43 -11.27 6.40 -8.42
N GLY A 44 -12.42 5.75 -8.66
CA GLY A 44 -13.06 4.79 -7.75
C GLY A 44 -13.90 5.44 -6.65
N TYR A 45 -14.00 6.78 -6.64
CA TYR A 45 -14.77 7.54 -5.65
C TYR A 45 -15.31 8.86 -6.25
N PRO A 46 -16.43 9.39 -5.72
CA PRO A 46 -17.02 10.64 -6.19
C PRO A 46 -16.13 11.86 -5.88
N TRP A 47 -16.40 12.98 -6.56
CA TRP A 47 -15.70 14.25 -6.31
C TRP A 47 -15.80 14.73 -4.86
N SER A 48 -16.91 14.41 -4.18
CA SER A 48 -17.11 14.75 -2.76
C SER A 48 -16.01 14.20 -1.85
N THR A 49 -15.42 13.04 -2.16
CA THR A 49 -14.27 12.50 -1.43
C THR A 49 -13.05 13.42 -1.54
N LEU A 50 -12.76 13.96 -2.73
CA LEU A 50 -11.68 14.93 -2.93
C LEU A 50 -11.99 16.25 -2.24
N GLN A 51 -13.22 16.75 -2.38
CA GLN A 51 -13.67 17.99 -1.74
C GLN A 51 -13.51 17.93 -0.22
N ASN A 52 -14.04 16.88 0.40
CA ASN A 52 -14.00 16.69 1.86
C ASN A 52 -12.56 16.51 2.35
N SER A 53 -11.73 15.75 1.63
CA SER A 53 -10.34 15.54 2.03
C SER A 53 -9.47 16.78 1.79
N SER A 54 -9.78 17.65 0.83
CA SER A 54 -8.93 18.81 0.48
C SER A 54 -8.85 19.86 1.58
N ALA A 55 -9.86 19.96 2.44
CA ALA A 55 -9.88 20.88 3.58
C ALA A 55 -9.17 20.31 4.82
N ALA A 56 -8.90 19.00 4.85
CA ALA A 56 -8.17 18.38 5.94
C ALA A 56 -6.67 18.65 5.81
N ALA A 57 -5.99 18.76 6.94
CA ALA A 57 -4.54 18.83 6.99
C ALA A 57 -3.94 17.66 6.21
N LYS A 58 -2.93 17.96 5.37
CA LYS A 58 -2.18 16.96 4.63
C LYS A 58 -0.86 16.72 5.33
N PHE A 59 -0.54 15.45 5.51
CA PHE A 59 0.71 15.04 6.11
C PHE A 59 1.64 14.52 5.03
N ASP A 60 2.92 14.82 5.19
CA ASP A 60 3.97 14.19 4.41
C ASP A 60 5.23 14.09 5.28
N ILE A 61 6.15 13.20 4.92
CA ILE A 61 7.43 13.11 5.63
C ILE A 61 8.31 14.33 5.31
N VAL A 62 9.14 14.73 6.26
CA VAL A 62 10.19 15.72 6.00
C VAL A 62 11.22 15.10 5.05
N ARG A 63 11.35 15.68 3.85
CA ARG A 63 12.30 15.23 2.82
C ARG A 63 13.56 16.06 2.82
N ALA A 64 14.66 15.43 2.46
CA ALA A 64 15.94 16.13 2.27
C ALA A 64 15.89 17.09 1.07
N ASN A 65 15.16 16.72 0.00
CA ASN A 65 15.00 17.56 -1.19
C ASN A 65 13.56 17.42 -1.75
N PRO A 66 12.58 18.15 -1.20
CA PRO A 66 11.18 18.04 -1.66
C PRO A 66 11.00 18.45 -3.12
N ASP A 67 11.74 19.45 -3.61
CA ASP A 67 11.63 19.96 -4.98
C ASP A 67 12.08 18.96 -6.05
N ALA A 68 12.94 18.00 -5.68
CA ALA A 68 13.32 16.89 -6.56
C ALA A 68 12.24 15.80 -6.66
N GLU A 69 11.28 15.76 -5.73
CA GLU A 69 10.28 14.70 -5.63
C GLU A 69 8.85 15.19 -5.91
N ARG A 70 8.57 16.48 -5.73
CA ARG A 70 7.22 17.06 -5.80
C ARG A 70 7.22 18.30 -6.69
N ALA A 71 6.15 18.44 -7.47
CA ALA A 71 5.86 19.71 -8.13
C ALA A 71 5.41 20.75 -7.08
N PRO A 72 5.72 22.05 -7.25
CA PRO A 72 5.29 23.11 -6.34
C PRO A 72 3.77 23.16 -6.09
N PHE A 73 2.98 22.77 -7.10
CA PHE A 73 1.53 22.66 -7.00
C PHE A 73 1.05 21.33 -7.58
N GLN A 74 0.16 20.65 -6.86
CA GLN A 74 -0.50 19.45 -7.34
C GLN A 74 -1.96 19.43 -6.88
N GLY A 75 -2.84 18.89 -7.71
CA GLY A 75 -4.24 18.82 -7.35
C GLY A 75 -5.10 18.09 -8.37
N TRP A 76 -6.40 18.30 -8.23
CA TRP A 76 -7.43 17.72 -9.08
C TRP A 76 -8.27 18.82 -9.71
N ILE A 77 -8.81 18.56 -10.89
CA ILE A 77 -9.75 19.44 -11.58
C ILE A 77 -11.02 18.65 -11.92
N GLN A 78 -12.18 19.26 -11.74
CA GLN A 78 -13.45 18.68 -12.18
C GLN A 78 -13.45 18.53 -13.70
N ARG A 79 -13.95 17.40 -14.20
CA ARG A 79 -14.02 17.12 -15.63
C ARG A 79 -14.69 18.24 -16.43
N ALA A 80 -15.84 18.74 -15.97
CA ALA A 80 -16.57 19.81 -16.67
C ALA A 80 -15.70 21.07 -16.85
N LYS A 81 -14.94 21.45 -15.82
CA LYS A 81 -14.01 22.59 -15.90
C LYS A 81 -12.85 22.31 -16.85
N ALA A 82 -12.31 21.09 -16.87
CA ALA A 82 -11.29 20.72 -17.84
C ALA A 82 -11.83 20.78 -19.29
N GLU A 83 -13.05 20.32 -19.54
CA GLU A 83 -13.70 20.39 -20.86
C GLU A 83 -13.88 21.85 -21.33
N GLU A 84 -14.27 22.76 -20.43
CA GLU A 84 -14.33 24.20 -20.72
C GLU A 84 -12.95 24.77 -21.13
N LEU A 85 -11.88 24.42 -20.38
CA LEU A 85 -10.52 24.88 -20.71
C LEU A 85 -10.05 24.36 -22.07
N PHE A 86 -10.28 23.08 -22.36
CA PHE A 86 -9.91 22.50 -23.65
C PHE A 86 -10.67 23.18 -24.79
N THR A 87 -11.97 23.43 -24.61
CA THR A 87 -12.80 24.13 -25.59
C THR A 87 -12.32 25.55 -25.84
N ALA A 88 -11.98 26.30 -24.78
CA ALA A 88 -11.41 27.65 -24.88
C ALA A 88 -10.06 27.69 -25.64
N ALA A 89 -9.31 26.59 -25.54
CA ALA A 89 -8.06 26.37 -26.28
C ALA A 89 -8.28 25.85 -27.73
N GLY A 90 -9.53 25.72 -28.19
CA GLY A 90 -9.88 25.21 -29.52
C GLY A 90 -9.68 23.69 -29.66
N LEU A 91 -9.70 22.95 -28.56
CA LEU A 91 -9.44 21.51 -28.51
C LEU A 91 -10.65 20.72 -28.02
N ASP A 92 -10.79 19.49 -28.50
CA ASP A 92 -11.80 18.54 -28.03
C ASP A 92 -11.21 17.61 -26.96
N PHE A 93 -11.67 17.77 -25.72
CA PHE A 93 -11.26 16.94 -24.59
C PHE A 93 -11.53 15.45 -24.82
N VAL A 94 -12.69 15.08 -25.38
CA VAL A 94 -13.08 13.68 -25.59
C VAL A 94 -12.18 13.04 -26.65
N ALA A 95 -11.93 13.74 -27.76
CA ALA A 95 -11.03 13.27 -28.81
C ALA A 95 -9.57 13.13 -28.33
N LEU A 96 -9.09 14.08 -27.52
CA LEU A 96 -7.75 14.03 -26.94
C LEU A 96 -7.62 12.92 -25.90
N LYS A 97 -8.63 12.72 -25.04
CA LYS A 97 -8.66 11.62 -24.08
C LYS A 97 -8.65 10.26 -24.78
N ALA A 98 -9.40 10.11 -25.88
CA ALA A 98 -9.37 8.90 -26.70
C ALA A 98 -7.98 8.71 -27.33
N SER A 99 -7.36 9.78 -27.83
CA SER A 99 -6.02 9.75 -28.41
C SER A 99 -4.92 9.42 -27.39
N ALA A 100 -5.08 9.83 -26.13
CA ALA A 100 -4.15 9.55 -25.03
C ALA A 100 -4.01 8.05 -24.70
N ARG A 101 -4.85 7.19 -25.28
CA ARG A 101 -4.77 5.73 -25.16
C ARG A 101 -3.81 5.11 -26.17
N ARG A 102 -3.23 5.88 -27.09
CA ARG A 102 -2.28 5.36 -28.08
C ARG A 102 -0.85 5.53 -27.59
N ALA A 103 0.02 4.59 -27.95
CA ALA A 103 1.43 4.60 -27.52
C ALA A 103 2.24 5.77 -28.12
N ASP A 104 1.77 6.33 -29.22
CA ASP A 104 2.38 7.47 -29.91
C ASP A 104 1.89 8.83 -29.41
N PHE A 105 0.99 8.86 -28.42
CA PHE A 105 0.47 10.11 -27.87
C PHE A 105 1.59 11.00 -27.31
N LYS A 106 1.50 12.29 -27.61
CA LYS A 106 2.39 13.33 -27.09
C LYS A 106 1.59 14.37 -26.32
N PRO A 107 2.19 15.02 -25.31
CA PRO A 107 1.55 16.14 -24.63
C PRO A 107 1.07 17.20 -25.62
N VAL A 108 -0.14 17.72 -25.40
CA VAL A 108 -0.77 18.74 -26.25
C VAL A 108 -0.80 20.04 -25.47
N VAL A 109 -0.27 21.10 -26.07
CA VAL A 109 -0.35 22.46 -25.52
C VAL A 109 -1.81 22.93 -25.61
N LEU A 110 -2.33 23.56 -24.56
CA LEU A 110 -3.59 24.29 -24.60
C LEU A 110 -3.31 25.75 -25.01
N PRO A 111 -3.50 26.15 -26.28
CA PRO A 111 -3.09 27.48 -26.74
C PRO A 111 -3.90 28.59 -26.07
N GLY A 112 -3.26 29.73 -25.82
CA GLY A 112 -3.92 30.91 -25.25
C GLY A 112 -4.29 30.79 -23.76
N LEU A 113 -3.96 29.68 -23.10
CA LEU A 113 -4.21 29.49 -21.67
C LEU A 113 -2.92 29.60 -20.85
N THR A 114 -3.02 30.33 -19.76
CA THR A 114 -2.01 30.40 -18.70
C THR A 114 -2.66 30.11 -17.37
N LEU A 115 -1.95 29.43 -16.48
CA LEU A 115 -2.40 29.18 -15.11
C LEU A 115 -1.47 29.95 -14.15
N SER A 116 -2.06 30.82 -13.34
CA SER A 116 -1.40 31.40 -12.18
C SER A 116 -2.02 30.78 -10.93
N VAL A 117 -1.19 30.32 -10.01
CA VAL A 117 -1.64 29.71 -8.76
C VAL A 117 -0.94 30.43 -7.62
N ASP A 118 -1.74 30.90 -6.67
CA ASP A 118 -1.28 31.48 -5.41
C ASP A 118 -2.19 30.96 -4.31
N PHE A 119 -1.63 30.21 -3.36
CA PHE A 119 -2.33 29.79 -2.16
C PHE A 119 -1.36 29.86 -0.98
N GLY A 120 -1.81 30.45 0.12
CA GLY A 120 -1.10 30.40 1.38
C GLY A 120 -1.17 28.98 1.95
N GLN A 121 -0.05 28.47 2.45
CA GLN A 121 -0.01 27.26 3.25
C GLN A 121 0.51 27.58 4.65
N ILE A 122 -0.16 27.01 5.65
CA ILE A 122 0.38 26.93 7.00
C ILE A 122 0.93 25.51 7.13
N ALA A 123 2.22 25.41 7.41
CA ALA A 123 2.88 24.15 7.70
C ALA A 123 3.21 24.10 9.18
N ASP A 124 2.95 22.95 9.79
CA ASP A 124 3.37 22.64 11.15
C ASP A 124 4.05 21.26 11.15
N ARG A 125 4.81 20.97 12.20
CA ARG A 125 5.52 19.71 12.36
C ARG A 125 4.91 18.92 13.51
N VAL A 126 4.41 17.73 13.18
CA VAL A 126 4.01 16.72 14.15
C VAL A 126 5.09 15.64 14.20
N GLU A 127 5.39 15.16 15.40
CA GLU A 127 6.32 14.06 15.60
C GLU A 127 5.58 12.78 15.96
N THR A 128 5.90 11.70 15.26
CA THR A 128 5.47 10.34 15.57
C THR A 128 6.65 9.38 15.43
N ARG A 129 6.46 8.10 15.74
CA ARG A 129 7.53 7.10 15.74
C ARG A 129 7.08 5.79 15.14
N ASN A 130 7.92 5.23 14.27
CA ASN A 130 7.92 3.80 14.05
C ASN A 130 8.56 3.12 15.27
N VAL A 131 8.03 1.98 15.69
CA VAL A 131 8.64 1.13 16.71
C VAL A 131 9.17 -0.10 16.01
N ILE A 132 10.49 -0.32 16.05
CA ILE A 132 11.12 -1.39 15.29
C ILE A 132 12.01 -2.22 16.20
N ALA A 133 11.83 -3.54 16.15
CA ALA A 133 12.60 -4.52 16.91
C ALA A 133 13.30 -5.50 15.95
N ARG A 134 14.44 -6.05 16.38
CA ARG A 134 15.21 -7.02 15.59
C ARG A 134 15.66 -8.19 16.46
N ILE A 135 15.47 -9.40 15.94
CA ILE A 135 16.12 -10.62 16.42
C ILE A 135 17.32 -10.90 15.50
N PRO A 136 18.57 -10.78 15.97
CA PRO A 136 19.74 -10.98 15.12
C PRO A 136 19.89 -12.43 14.65
N GLY A 137 20.13 -12.62 13.36
CA GLY A 137 20.44 -13.94 12.78
C GLY A 137 21.72 -14.57 13.35
N SER A 138 21.84 -15.89 13.27
CA SER A 138 23.01 -16.65 13.72
C SER A 138 24.14 -16.69 12.69
N GLU A 139 23.81 -16.81 11.41
CA GLU A 139 24.78 -16.99 10.30
C GLU A 139 24.87 -15.72 9.42
N HIS A 140 23.72 -15.12 9.12
CA HIS A 140 23.57 -13.97 8.22
C HIS A 140 22.92 -12.77 8.91
N PRO A 141 23.56 -12.19 9.95
CA PRO A 141 22.93 -11.11 10.72
C PRO A 141 22.63 -9.87 9.88
N ASN A 142 23.30 -9.64 8.76
CA ASN A 142 23.07 -8.45 7.92
C ASN A 142 21.95 -8.63 6.88
N GLU A 143 21.38 -9.84 6.79
CA GLU A 143 20.23 -10.15 5.95
C GLU A 143 18.96 -10.15 6.80
N THR A 144 17.87 -9.58 6.29
CA THR A 144 16.65 -9.34 7.07
C THR A 144 15.41 -9.88 6.37
N VAL A 145 14.59 -10.65 7.10
CA VAL A 145 13.16 -10.83 6.80
C VAL A 145 12.38 -9.84 7.65
N MET A 146 11.57 -8.98 7.03
CA MET A 146 10.83 -7.93 7.73
C MET A 146 9.34 -8.26 7.80
N TYR A 147 8.75 -8.05 8.96
CA TYR A 147 7.31 -8.02 9.18
C TYR A 147 6.88 -6.59 9.50
N GLY A 148 5.78 -6.14 8.90
CA GLY A 148 5.24 -4.80 9.07
C GLY A 148 3.75 -4.82 9.42
N ALA A 149 3.34 -3.97 10.36
CA ALA A 149 1.94 -3.63 10.64
C ALA A 149 1.89 -2.17 11.11
N HIS A 150 0.84 -1.40 10.81
CA HIS A 150 0.73 -0.06 11.40
C HIS A 150 0.02 -0.11 12.75
N TRP A 151 0.41 0.81 13.63
CA TRP A 151 -0.17 0.93 14.97
C TRP A 151 -1.10 2.13 15.11
N ASP A 152 -1.10 3.05 14.14
CA ASP A 152 -2.05 4.16 14.13
C ASP A 152 -3.44 3.74 13.64
N GLY A 153 -4.41 4.58 13.96
CA GLY A 153 -5.76 4.61 13.40
C GLY A 153 -6.25 6.06 13.38
N TYR A 154 -7.47 6.31 12.89
CA TYR A 154 -8.01 7.68 12.81
C TYR A 154 -8.18 8.40 14.17
N GLY A 155 -8.35 7.66 15.26
CA GLY A 155 -8.51 8.23 16.59
C GLY A 155 -9.86 8.93 16.76
N VAL A 156 -9.92 10.25 16.68
CA VAL A 156 -11.17 11.02 16.85
C VAL A 156 -11.63 11.59 15.52
N GLY A 157 -12.83 11.22 15.08
CA GLY A 157 -13.37 11.61 13.79
C GLY A 157 -14.81 12.13 13.85
N THR A 158 -15.53 11.95 12.75
CA THR A 158 -16.94 12.35 12.63
C THR A 158 -17.80 11.41 13.50
N PRO A 159 -18.71 11.93 14.34
CA PRO A 159 -19.59 11.07 15.12
C PRO A 159 -20.52 10.21 14.25
N ASN A 160 -20.76 8.97 14.65
CA ASN A 160 -21.81 8.12 14.08
C ASN A 160 -23.21 8.58 14.53
N ALA A 161 -24.25 7.86 14.11
CA ALA A 161 -25.65 8.19 14.43
C ALA A 161 -25.94 8.16 15.95
N GLN A 162 -25.14 7.44 16.73
CA GLN A 162 -25.23 7.33 18.19
C GLN A 162 -24.37 8.39 18.91
N GLY A 163 -23.65 9.23 18.17
CA GLY A 163 -22.79 10.28 18.70
C GLY A 163 -21.39 9.80 19.10
N ASP A 164 -21.05 8.55 18.86
CA ASP A 164 -19.71 8.03 19.07
C ASP A 164 -18.77 8.47 17.94
N LYS A 165 -17.63 9.02 18.32
CA LYS A 165 -16.65 9.67 17.46
C LYS A 165 -15.27 9.06 17.55
N ILE A 166 -15.10 7.98 18.32
CA ILE A 166 -13.84 7.30 18.49
C ILE A 166 -13.74 6.18 17.45
N TYR A 167 -12.66 6.18 16.70
CA TYR A 167 -12.35 5.18 15.67
C TYR A 167 -11.27 4.30 16.28
N ASN A 168 -11.69 3.22 16.95
CA ASN A 168 -10.80 2.38 17.76
C ASN A 168 -9.89 1.46 16.95
N ALA A 169 -10.14 1.28 15.65
CA ALA A 169 -9.19 0.61 14.77
C ALA A 169 -8.89 -0.84 15.23
N ALA A 170 -9.90 -1.54 15.74
CA ALA A 170 -9.71 -2.85 16.36
C ALA A 170 -9.21 -3.90 15.36
N VAL A 171 -9.86 -4.03 14.20
CA VAL A 171 -9.37 -4.86 13.10
C VAL A 171 -8.27 -4.12 12.35
N ASP A 172 -8.52 -2.88 11.93
CA ASP A 172 -7.58 -2.03 11.17
C ASP A 172 -6.98 -0.94 12.07
N ASN A 173 -5.84 -1.17 12.75
CA ASN A 173 -4.99 -2.35 12.61
C ASN A 173 -4.44 -2.93 13.92
N ALA A 174 -5.22 -2.85 15.00
CA ALA A 174 -4.79 -3.46 16.27
C ALA A 174 -4.60 -4.99 16.15
N THR A 175 -5.37 -5.68 15.29
CA THR A 175 -5.13 -7.11 15.01
C THR A 175 -3.81 -7.38 14.30
N GLY A 176 -3.36 -6.51 13.39
CA GLY A 176 -2.05 -6.63 12.74
C GLY A 176 -0.91 -6.39 13.72
N VAL A 177 -1.05 -5.43 14.64
CA VAL A 177 -0.09 -5.23 15.74
C VAL A 177 -0.05 -6.43 16.66
N ALA A 178 -1.20 -7.01 17.03
CA ALA A 178 -1.25 -8.23 17.84
C ALA A 178 -0.52 -9.39 17.14
N ALA A 179 -0.76 -9.59 15.85
CA ALA A 179 -0.02 -10.57 15.06
C ALA A 179 1.48 -10.30 14.99
N LEU A 180 1.90 -9.03 14.85
CA LEU A 180 3.32 -8.65 14.85
C LEU A 180 4.01 -9.04 16.17
N LEU A 181 3.32 -8.83 17.30
CA LEU A 181 3.81 -9.21 18.63
C LEU A 181 3.89 -10.74 18.78
N GLU A 182 2.87 -11.49 18.35
CA GLU A 182 2.88 -12.96 18.42
C GLU A 182 3.94 -13.57 17.50
N LEU A 183 4.17 -13.00 16.32
CA LEU A 183 5.27 -13.39 15.44
C LEU A 183 6.62 -13.16 16.12
N ALA A 184 6.82 -11.99 16.73
CA ALA A 184 8.04 -11.68 17.47
C ALA A 184 8.27 -12.66 18.62
N HIS A 185 7.22 -12.98 19.37
CA HIS A 185 7.26 -13.95 20.46
C HIS A 185 7.64 -15.35 19.95
N ALA A 186 7.01 -15.83 18.87
CA ALA A 186 7.31 -17.14 18.27
C ALA A 186 8.75 -17.27 17.75
N PHE A 187 9.31 -16.20 17.16
CA PHE A 187 10.72 -16.20 16.75
C PHE A 187 11.68 -16.14 17.94
N ALA A 188 11.32 -15.45 19.03
CA ALA A 188 12.15 -15.32 20.22
C ALA A 188 12.22 -16.62 21.04
N GLU A 189 11.10 -17.34 21.15
CA GLU A 189 11.01 -18.64 21.84
C GLU A 189 11.57 -19.80 20.99
N GLY A 190 11.51 -19.68 19.66
CA GLY A 190 11.99 -20.71 18.75
C GLY A 190 13.52 -20.73 18.57
N PRO A 191 14.05 -21.69 17.77
CA PRO A 191 15.45 -21.69 17.38
C PRO A 191 15.85 -20.37 16.73
N ARG A 192 17.05 -19.89 17.05
CA ARG A 192 17.57 -18.65 16.48
C ARG A 192 17.69 -18.79 14.96
N PRO A 193 17.05 -17.90 14.17
CA PRO A 193 17.08 -18.00 12.72
C PRO A 193 18.46 -17.69 12.16
N LYS A 194 18.75 -18.19 10.94
CA LYS A 194 20.02 -17.89 10.25
C LYS A 194 20.15 -16.41 9.89
N ARG A 195 19.09 -15.84 9.32
CA ARG A 195 18.97 -14.40 9.00
C ARG A 195 18.32 -13.66 10.15
N SER A 196 18.49 -12.34 10.17
CA SER A 196 17.77 -11.52 11.12
C SER A 196 16.30 -11.42 10.77
N VAL A 197 15.47 -11.28 11.79
CA VAL A 197 14.05 -10.99 11.63
C VAL A 197 13.76 -9.65 12.27
N VAL A 198 13.06 -8.79 11.54
CA VAL A 198 12.70 -7.43 11.96
C VAL A 198 11.19 -7.32 12.04
N PHE A 199 10.70 -6.70 13.10
CA PHE A 199 9.29 -6.40 13.34
C PHE A 199 9.14 -4.89 13.41
N ALA A 200 8.36 -4.32 12.50
CA ALA A 200 8.18 -2.88 12.38
C ALA A 200 6.70 -2.51 12.56
N ALA A 201 6.42 -1.80 13.65
CA ALA A 201 5.15 -1.14 13.87
C ALA A 201 5.23 0.27 13.25
N TRP A 202 4.55 0.48 12.12
CA TRP A 202 4.54 1.72 11.36
C TRP A 202 3.56 2.74 11.95
N SER A 203 3.88 4.03 11.82
CA SER A 203 2.95 5.10 12.16
C SER A 203 2.54 5.90 10.93
N GLY A 204 1.32 6.41 10.94
CA GLY A 204 0.80 7.30 9.91
C GLY A 204 0.50 6.56 8.61
N GLU A 205 0.10 5.28 8.66
CA GLU A 205 -0.37 4.54 7.49
C GLU A 205 -1.60 5.25 6.90
N GLU A 206 -2.56 5.56 7.77
CA GLU A 206 -3.87 6.11 7.43
C GLU A 206 -3.76 7.52 6.80
N ALA A 207 -2.68 8.22 7.15
CA ALA A 207 -2.33 9.52 6.62
C ALA A 207 -1.54 9.45 5.30
N GLY A 208 -1.25 8.26 4.79
CA GLY A 208 -0.57 8.02 3.52
C GLY A 208 0.80 7.34 3.64
N LEU A 209 0.90 6.26 4.41
CA LEU A 209 2.09 5.40 4.53
C LEU A 209 3.32 6.14 5.07
N LEU A 210 3.13 7.11 5.97
CA LEU A 210 4.19 8.06 6.34
C LEU A 210 5.38 7.36 7.00
N GLY A 211 5.12 6.47 7.95
CA GLY A 211 6.14 5.74 8.71
C GLY A 211 6.97 4.82 7.84
N SER A 212 6.34 3.98 7.03
CA SER A 212 7.03 3.08 6.10
C SER A 212 7.73 3.83 4.97
N THR A 213 7.15 4.95 4.48
CA THR A 213 7.82 5.84 3.50
C THR A 213 9.08 6.48 4.09
N TYR A 214 9.01 6.94 5.35
CA TYR A 214 10.18 7.49 6.03
C TYR A 214 11.28 6.44 6.20
N TYR A 215 10.92 5.22 6.60
CA TYR A 215 11.88 4.10 6.71
C TYR A 215 12.48 3.72 5.36
N ALA A 216 11.68 3.64 4.30
CA ALA A 216 12.16 3.32 2.97
C ALA A 216 13.13 4.37 2.40
N ALA A 217 13.03 5.62 2.85
CA ALA A 217 13.97 6.69 2.51
C ALA A 217 15.19 6.76 3.46
N ASN A 218 15.03 6.32 4.72
CA ASN A 218 16.04 6.40 5.77
C ASN A 218 16.15 5.06 6.52
N PRO A 219 16.57 3.97 5.85
CA PRO A 219 16.47 2.64 6.43
C PRO A 219 17.48 2.44 7.56
N VAL A 220 17.02 1.87 8.68
CA VAL A 220 17.90 1.44 9.79
C VAL A 220 18.74 0.24 9.37
N TRP A 221 18.17 -0.69 8.60
CA TRP A 221 18.88 -1.80 7.97
C TRP A 221 18.71 -1.71 6.45
N PRO A 222 19.78 -1.92 5.65
CA PRO A 222 19.73 -1.73 4.21
C PRO A 222 18.61 -2.53 3.52
N LEU A 223 17.89 -1.85 2.62
CA LEU A 223 16.84 -2.48 1.82
C LEU A 223 17.44 -3.49 0.82
N ASP A 224 18.66 -3.26 0.38
CA ASP A 224 19.42 -4.11 -0.55
C ASP A 224 19.61 -5.54 -0.02
N THR A 225 19.78 -5.69 1.30
CA THR A 225 19.89 -6.98 2.00
C THR A 225 18.63 -7.37 2.77
N THR A 226 17.50 -6.72 2.47
CA THR A 226 16.18 -7.18 2.93
C THR A 226 15.66 -8.24 1.96
N VAL A 227 15.47 -9.46 2.46
CA VAL A 227 15.05 -10.65 1.70
C VAL A 227 13.61 -10.49 1.26
N ALA A 228 12.73 -10.13 2.20
CA ALA A 228 11.30 -9.96 1.99
C ALA A 228 10.72 -8.98 3.00
N ASN A 229 9.61 -8.36 2.61
CA ASN A 229 8.77 -7.54 3.47
C ASN A 229 7.35 -8.12 3.52
N ILE A 230 6.94 -8.62 4.69
CA ILE A 230 5.67 -9.29 4.90
C ILE A 230 4.76 -8.36 5.71
N ASN A 231 3.67 -7.91 5.09
CA ASN A 231 2.74 -6.96 5.70
C ASN A 231 1.55 -7.68 6.31
N VAL A 232 1.19 -7.25 7.51
CA VAL A 232 0.07 -7.75 8.30
C VAL A 232 -0.84 -6.57 8.59
N ASP A 233 -2.02 -6.61 7.98
CA ASP A 233 -2.97 -5.52 8.05
C ASP A 233 -4.38 -6.07 7.93
N SER A 234 -5.16 -5.81 8.98
CA SER A 234 -6.56 -6.18 9.13
C SER A 234 -6.81 -7.69 9.15
N LEU A 235 -6.51 -8.39 10.26
CA LEU A 235 -6.88 -9.80 10.42
C LEU A 235 -8.28 -9.92 11.05
N LEU A 236 -9.21 -10.58 10.37
CA LEU A 236 -10.59 -10.68 10.86
C LEU A 236 -10.71 -11.67 12.04
N PRO A 237 -11.43 -11.31 13.12
CA PRO A 237 -11.83 -12.26 14.14
C PRO A 237 -12.82 -13.28 13.56
N GLY A 238 -12.75 -14.51 14.05
CA GLY A 238 -13.63 -15.62 13.68
C GLY A 238 -13.08 -16.96 14.14
N THR A 239 -13.97 -17.96 14.23
CA THR A 239 -13.60 -19.35 14.47
C THR A 239 -13.41 -20.14 13.17
N GLU A 240 -14.01 -19.67 12.06
CA GLU A 240 -13.99 -20.35 10.78
C GLU A 240 -12.75 -19.95 9.98
N ILE A 241 -11.88 -20.93 9.69
CA ILE A 241 -10.69 -20.74 8.87
C ILE A 241 -11.11 -20.73 7.40
N ASP A 242 -10.91 -19.61 6.70
CA ASP A 242 -11.24 -19.53 5.26
C ASP A 242 -10.31 -20.46 4.46
N PRO A 243 -10.85 -21.38 3.63
CA PRO A 243 -10.03 -22.20 2.73
C PRO A 243 -9.27 -21.36 1.69
N ASN A 244 -9.65 -20.11 1.47
CA ASN A 244 -8.96 -19.19 0.60
C ASN A 244 -8.11 -18.20 1.38
N VAL A 245 -6.90 -17.95 0.89
CA VAL A 245 -6.03 -16.87 1.35
C VAL A 245 -5.96 -15.85 0.23
N VAL A 246 -6.55 -14.68 0.44
CA VAL A 246 -6.39 -13.58 -0.51
C VAL A 246 -4.97 -13.05 -0.42
N VAL A 247 -4.30 -12.91 -1.56
CA VAL A 247 -2.98 -12.27 -1.64
C VAL A 247 -3.10 -10.98 -2.44
N ILE A 248 -2.86 -9.86 -1.77
CA ILE A 248 -2.84 -8.55 -2.40
C ILE A 248 -1.60 -8.49 -3.30
N GLY A 249 -1.82 -8.27 -4.61
CA GLY A 249 -0.75 -8.30 -5.60
C GLY A 249 -0.28 -9.69 -6.01
N LYS A 250 -1.11 -10.73 -5.82
CA LYS A 250 -0.84 -12.09 -6.30
C LYS A 250 -0.34 -12.07 -7.76
N GLY A 251 0.79 -12.74 -8.01
CA GLY A 251 1.45 -12.87 -9.29
C GLY A 251 2.60 -11.88 -9.51
N LYS A 252 2.83 -10.91 -8.61
CA LYS A 252 3.89 -9.91 -8.78
C LYS A 252 5.29 -10.41 -8.42
N ASN A 253 5.44 -11.35 -7.49
CA ASN A 253 6.76 -11.84 -7.06
C ASN A 253 6.71 -13.30 -6.58
N GLN A 254 7.89 -13.87 -6.33
CA GLN A 254 8.09 -15.28 -5.98
C GLN A 254 7.70 -15.64 -4.53
N LEU A 255 7.33 -14.67 -3.67
CA LEU A 255 6.84 -14.98 -2.32
C LEU A 255 5.49 -15.72 -2.35
N ASP A 256 4.72 -15.55 -3.42
CA ASP A 256 3.49 -16.31 -3.66
C ASP A 256 3.73 -17.82 -3.67
N ASP A 257 4.85 -18.28 -4.24
CA ASP A 257 5.16 -19.70 -4.34
C ASP A 257 5.55 -20.28 -2.97
N VAL A 258 6.25 -19.49 -2.14
CA VAL A 258 6.57 -19.84 -0.76
C VAL A 258 5.28 -19.96 0.05
N LEU A 259 4.42 -18.94 -0.02
CA LEU A 259 3.13 -18.94 0.66
C LEU A 259 2.22 -20.07 0.17
N ALA A 260 2.19 -20.35 -1.13
CA ALA A 260 1.33 -21.38 -1.72
C ALA A 260 1.66 -22.78 -1.20
N ARG A 261 2.94 -23.09 -0.98
CA ARG A 261 3.34 -24.38 -0.39
C ARG A 261 2.81 -24.55 1.02
N HIS A 262 3.01 -23.55 1.88
CA HIS A 262 2.52 -23.59 3.26
C HIS A 262 0.98 -23.59 3.30
N ALA A 263 0.33 -22.82 2.43
CA ALA A 263 -1.13 -22.78 2.34
C ALA A 263 -1.70 -24.13 1.94
N THR A 264 -1.11 -24.77 0.91
CA THR A 264 -1.51 -26.11 0.45
C THR A 264 -1.36 -27.15 1.56
N GLN A 265 -0.26 -27.11 2.31
CA GLN A 265 -0.05 -28.00 3.46
C GLN A 265 -1.09 -27.79 4.58
N ALA A 266 -1.56 -26.55 4.74
CA ALA A 266 -2.65 -26.19 5.65
C ALA A 266 -4.05 -26.46 5.06
N GLY A 267 -4.17 -27.05 3.86
CA GLY A 267 -5.45 -27.30 3.20
C GLY A 267 -6.13 -26.06 2.63
N ARG A 268 -5.36 -24.98 2.38
CA ARG A 268 -5.83 -23.68 1.91
C ARG A 268 -5.28 -23.36 0.52
N THR A 269 -5.96 -22.48 -0.21
CA THR A 269 -5.61 -22.09 -1.59
C THR A 269 -5.44 -20.58 -1.69
N LEU A 270 -4.45 -20.12 -2.44
CA LEU A 270 -4.27 -18.69 -2.69
C LEU A 270 -5.22 -18.20 -3.77
N ILE A 271 -5.94 -17.12 -3.49
CA ILE A 271 -6.76 -16.41 -4.47
C ILE A 271 -6.27 -14.97 -4.66
N ALA A 272 -6.53 -14.40 -5.82
CA ALA A 272 -6.23 -12.99 -6.06
C ALA A 272 -7.22 -12.08 -5.30
N ASP A 273 -6.82 -10.83 -5.09
CA ASP A 273 -7.72 -9.75 -4.68
C ASP A 273 -8.96 -9.74 -5.61
N PRO A 274 -10.19 -9.85 -5.07
CA PRO A 274 -11.41 -9.84 -5.88
C PRO A 274 -11.75 -8.43 -6.45
N ALA A 275 -11.11 -7.37 -5.97
CA ALA A 275 -11.31 -6.00 -6.42
C ALA A 275 -9.97 -5.30 -6.79
N PRO A 276 -9.15 -5.87 -7.69
CA PRO A 276 -7.78 -5.39 -7.94
C PRO A 276 -7.74 -3.98 -8.56
N GLN A 277 -8.84 -3.52 -9.15
CA GLN A 277 -9.03 -2.14 -9.63
C GLN A 277 -8.99 -1.10 -8.50
N ALA A 278 -9.28 -1.49 -7.25
CA ALA A 278 -9.18 -0.60 -6.09
C ALA A 278 -7.71 -0.31 -5.70
N GLY A 279 -6.76 -1.08 -6.24
CA GLY A 279 -5.33 -0.85 -6.08
C GLY A 279 -4.83 -0.98 -4.64
N ALA A 280 -5.35 -1.97 -3.89
CA ALA A 280 -4.95 -2.26 -2.51
C ALA A 280 -3.43 -2.45 -2.35
N PHE A 281 -2.76 -3.06 -3.35
CA PHE A 281 -1.31 -3.24 -3.36
C PHE A 281 -0.50 -1.93 -3.22
N TYR A 282 -1.07 -0.77 -3.56
CA TYR A 282 -0.37 0.52 -3.48
C TYR A 282 -0.84 1.37 -2.29
N ARG A 283 -1.49 0.76 -1.29
CA ARG A 283 -2.21 1.43 -0.20
C ARG A 283 -1.95 0.82 1.18
N SER A 284 -0.80 0.18 1.38
CA SER A 284 -0.40 -0.32 2.70
C SER A 284 1.12 -0.34 2.80
N ASP A 285 1.66 -0.55 3.99
CA ASP A 285 3.06 -0.26 4.34
C ASP A 285 4.09 -1.16 3.65
N HIS A 286 3.66 -2.25 3.00
CA HIS A 286 4.56 -2.98 2.12
C HIS A 286 5.05 -2.16 0.93
N PHE A 287 4.21 -1.25 0.43
CA PHE A 287 4.40 -0.60 -0.84
C PHE A 287 5.65 0.31 -0.90
N PRO A 288 5.96 1.16 0.11
CA PRO A 288 7.15 2.00 0.05
C PRO A 288 8.46 1.21 -0.03
N LEU A 289 8.53 0.02 0.57
CA LEU A 289 9.69 -0.88 0.46
C LEU A 289 9.69 -1.62 -0.89
N ALA A 290 8.52 -2.04 -1.39
CA ALA A 290 8.39 -2.59 -2.74
C ALA A 290 8.83 -1.61 -3.82
N LEU A 291 8.51 -0.32 -3.66
CA LEU A 291 8.96 0.75 -4.55
C LEU A 291 10.49 0.88 -4.60
N ARG A 292 11.18 0.45 -3.54
CA ARG A 292 12.65 0.37 -3.45
C ARG A 292 13.20 -1.02 -3.83
N GLY A 293 12.36 -1.90 -4.37
CA GLY A 293 12.74 -3.20 -4.91
C GLY A 293 12.60 -4.37 -3.93
N VAL A 294 12.30 -4.17 -2.65
CA VAL A 294 12.16 -5.29 -1.70
C VAL A 294 10.92 -6.12 -2.05
N PRO A 295 11.03 -7.43 -2.35
CA PRO A 295 9.86 -8.30 -2.58
C PRO A 295 8.89 -8.22 -1.41
N ALA A 296 7.59 -8.10 -1.72
CA ALA A 296 6.56 -7.85 -0.72
C ALA A 296 5.46 -8.92 -0.75
N LEU A 297 5.05 -9.36 0.43
CA LEU A 297 3.91 -10.27 0.62
C LEU A 297 2.86 -9.58 1.49
N PHE A 298 1.62 -9.56 1.04
CA PHE A 298 0.49 -9.05 1.82
C PHE A 298 -0.69 -10.03 1.72
N PRO A 299 -0.72 -11.05 2.59
CA PRO A 299 -1.77 -12.06 2.59
C PRO A 299 -2.87 -11.74 3.61
N ALA A 300 -4.03 -12.37 3.45
CA ALA A 300 -5.11 -12.41 4.45
C ALA A 300 -5.68 -11.04 4.87
N ALA A 301 -5.60 -10.02 4.01
CA ALA A 301 -6.19 -8.72 4.28
C ALA A 301 -7.70 -8.81 4.47
N GLY A 302 -8.18 -8.35 5.63
CA GLY A 302 -9.58 -8.47 6.07
C GLY A 302 -10.57 -7.59 5.31
N PHE A 303 -10.08 -6.61 4.55
CA PHE A 303 -10.90 -5.65 3.80
C PHE A 303 -11.07 -6.01 2.30
N THR A 304 -10.85 -7.27 1.92
CA THR A 304 -10.88 -7.70 0.50
C THR A 304 -12.28 -7.91 -0.07
N GLY A 305 -13.29 -8.16 0.77
CA GLY A 305 -14.64 -8.54 0.34
C GLY A 305 -14.77 -9.98 -0.17
N ALA A 306 -13.73 -10.81 -0.04
CA ALA A 306 -13.73 -12.18 -0.54
C ALA A 306 -14.70 -13.09 0.23
N SER A 307 -14.74 -12.99 1.56
CA SER A 307 -15.62 -13.76 2.44
C SER A 307 -16.83 -12.96 2.90
N ALA A 308 -17.83 -13.63 3.48
CA ALA A 308 -18.99 -12.94 4.06
C ALA A 308 -18.59 -12.02 5.23
N ALA A 309 -17.68 -12.49 6.09
CA ALA A 309 -17.12 -11.70 7.18
C ALA A 309 -16.37 -10.46 6.66
N SER A 310 -15.58 -10.62 5.60
CA SER A 310 -14.87 -9.50 4.98
C SER A 310 -15.81 -8.48 4.35
N ARG A 311 -16.89 -8.91 3.67
CA ARG A 311 -17.91 -7.98 3.14
C ARG A 311 -18.62 -7.22 4.26
N ASP A 312 -19.01 -7.92 5.33
CA ASP A 312 -19.64 -7.31 6.50
C ASP A 312 -18.69 -6.29 7.16
N TYR A 313 -17.41 -6.63 7.33
CA TYR A 313 -16.40 -5.72 7.87
C TYR A 313 -16.25 -4.46 7.01
N VAL A 314 -16.02 -4.60 5.70
CA VAL A 314 -15.87 -3.47 4.78
C VAL A 314 -17.11 -2.58 4.76
N GLN A 315 -18.30 -3.16 4.82
CA GLN A 315 -19.55 -2.40 4.74
C GLN A 315 -19.88 -1.66 6.05
N ASN A 316 -19.61 -2.29 7.20
CA ASN A 316 -20.21 -1.88 8.46
C ASN A 316 -19.20 -1.42 9.53
N ARG A 317 -17.89 -1.66 9.35
CA ARG A 317 -16.88 -1.41 10.40
C ARG A 317 -15.60 -0.74 9.89
N TYR A 318 -15.11 -1.10 8.70
CA TYR A 318 -13.85 -0.55 8.16
C TYR A 318 -13.86 0.98 8.12
N HIS A 319 -12.87 1.60 8.78
CA HIS A 319 -12.77 3.06 8.97
C HIS A 319 -14.05 3.68 9.59
N GLN A 320 -14.70 3.01 10.53
CA GLN A 320 -15.87 3.53 11.26
C GLN A 320 -15.66 3.42 12.78
N PRO A 321 -16.41 4.19 13.59
CA PRO A 321 -16.43 4.00 15.05
C PRO A 321 -16.85 2.61 15.50
N THR A 322 -17.47 1.82 14.62
CA THR A 322 -17.90 0.44 14.88
C THR A 322 -16.80 -0.61 14.67
N ASP A 323 -15.57 -0.22 14.28
CA ASP A 323 -14.41 -1.12 14.32
C ASP A 323 -13.90 -1.30 15.77
N GLU A 324 -14.66 -2.10 16.51
CA GLU A 324 -14.55 -2.24 17.96
C GLU A 324 -14.32 -3.69 18.37
N TRP A 325 -13.38 -3.87 19.29
CA TRP A 325 -13.20 -5.13 19.98
C TRP A 325 -14.39 -5.39 20.91
N ASN A 326 -14.77 -6.65 21.05
CA ASN A 326 -15.65 -7.09 22.12
C ASN A 326 -15.25 -8.48 22.64
N ASP A 327 -15.75 -8.83 23.82
CA ASP A 327 -15.43 -10.05 24.55
C ASP A 327 -15.89 -11.35 23.88
N THR A 328 -16.67 -11.26 22.81
CA THR A 328 -17.12 -12.42 22.02
C THR A 328 -16.13 -12.81 20.92
N TRP A 329 -15.13 -11.97 20.62
CA TRP A 329 -14.13 -12.26 19.58
C TRP A 329 -13.43 -13.59 19.86
N LYS A 330 -13.33 -14.39 18.80
CA LYS A 330 -12.46 -15.55 18.71
C LYS A 330 -11.45 -15.28 17.61
N MET A 331 -10.21 -15.68 17.81
CA MET A 331 -9.11 -15.36 16.88
C MET A 331 -8.58 -16.60 16.19
N ASP A 332 -9.33 -17.71 16.16
CA ASP A 332 -8.84 -18.98 15.60
C ASP A 332 -8.51 -18.85 14.10
N ALA A 333 -9.35 -18.12 13.35
CA ALA A 333 -9.13 -17.82 11.94
C ALA A 333 -7.87 -16.95 11.73
N ALA A 334 -7.77 -15.83 12.46
CA ALA A 334 -6.61 -14.95 12.43
C ALA A 334 -5.33 -15.67 12.87
N ALA A 335 -5.39 -16.55 13.87
CA ALA A 335 -4.26 -17.36 14.32
C ALA A 335 -3.77 -18.32 13.23
N ALA A 336 -4.69 -18.90 12.45
CA ALA A 336 -4.31 -19.73 11.29
C ALA A 336 -3.63 -18.90 10.19
N ASP A 337 -4.04 -17.65 9.97
CA ASP A 337 -3.36 -16.72 9.07
C ASP A 337 -1.96 -16.34 9.58
N VAL A 338 -1.83 -16.04 10.88
CA VAL A 338 -0.54 -15.74 11.52
C VAL A 338 0.41 -16.93 11.47
N ALA A 339 -0.09 -18.15 11.69
CA ALA A 339 0.71 -19.36 11.57
C ALA A 339 1.27 -19.54 10.15
N LEU A 340 0.47 -19.20 9.13
CA LEU A 340 0.89 -19.26 7.73
C LEU A 340 1.96 -18.18 7.42
N ILE A 341 1.76 -16.96 7.91
CA ILE A 341 2.70 -15.84 7.80
C ILE A 341 4.03 -16.15 8.52
N TYR A 342 3.97 -16.79 9.69
CA TYR A 342 5.13 -17.27 10.44
C TYR A 342 5.90 -18.31 9.62
N ALA A 343 5.21 -19.32 9.08
CA ALA A 343 5.85 -20.40 8.31
C ALA A 343 6.64 -19.87 7.10
N VAL A 344 6.06 -18.90 6.37
CA VAL A 344 6.74 -18.23 5.24
C VAL A 344 8.00 -17.53 5.69
N GLY A 345 7.92 -16.62 6.66
CA GLY A 345 9.11 -15.86 7.05
C GLY A 345 10.13 -16.70 7.83
N ARG A 346 9.71 -17.78 8.51
CA ARG A 346 10.62 -18.76 9.12
C ARG A 346 11.42 -19.49 8.04
N GLU A 347 10.76 -19.95 6.97
CA GLU A 347 11.47 -20.57 5.84
C GLU A 347 12.46 -19.59 5.18
N LEU A 348 12.05 -18.34 4.95
CA LEU A 348 12.93 -17.32 4.38
C LEU A 348 14.10 -16.98 5.31
N ALA A 349 13.87 -16.97 6.62
CA ALA A 349 14.90 -16.65 7.61
C ALA A 349 15.93 -17.79 7.78
N ASP A 350 15.58 -19.03 7.44
CA ASP A 350 16.42 -20.23 7.60
C ASP A 350 16.92 -20.84 6.28
N SER A 351 16.61 -20.23 5.14
CA SER A 351 17.08 -20.65 3.81
C SER A 351 18.07 -19.65 3.22
N ASP A 352 18.69 -20.02 2.09
CA ASP A 352 19.52 -19.11 1.28
C ASP A 352 18.72 -18.45 0.15
N GLN A 353 17.39 -18.58 0.16
CA GLN A 353 16.54 -18.06 -0.91
C GLN A 353 16.53 -16.52 -0.93
N TRP A 354 16.56 -15.96 -2.15
CA TRP A 354 16.33 -14.54 -2.41
C TRP A 354 15.18 -14.40 -3.40
N PRO A 355 13.93 -14.30 -2.91
CA PRO A 355 12.79 -14.07 -3.78
C PRO A 355 12.99 -12.83 -4.66
N GLU A 356 12.49 -12.91 -5.88
CA GLU A 356 12.55 -11.84 -6.88
C GLU A 356 11.15 -11.42 -7.34
N TRP A 357 11.07 -10.26 -7.97
CA TRP A 357 9.89 -9.84 -8.72
C TRP A 357 9.75 -10.66 -10.00
N ASN A 358 8.51 -11.00 -10.36
CA ASN A 358 8.23 -11.71 -11.60
C ASN A 358 8.45 -10.79 -12.80
N ALA A 359 8.69 -11.39 -13.98
CA ALA A 359 8.90 -10.64 -15.20
C ALA A 359 7.70 -9.71 -15.49
N GLY A 360 7.99 -8.43 -15.78
CA GLY A 360 6.98 -7.41 -16.04
C GLY A 360 6.47 -6.66 -14.81
N ALA A 361 6.78 -7.12 -13.59
CA ALA A 361 6.47 -6.37 -12.38
C ALA A 361 7.29 -5.08 -12.30
N GLU A 362 6.62 -3.98 -11.93
CA GLU A 362 7.14 -2.61 -11.99
C GLU A 362 8.31 -2.33 -11.04
N PHE A 363 8.57 -3.22 -10.08
CA PHE A 363 9.61 -3.05 -9.05
C PHE A 363 10.88 -3.89 -9.31
N GLY A 364 10.85 -4.78 -10.32
CA GLY A 364 11.99 -5.63 -10.69
C GLY A 364 13.28 -4.85 -10.96
N PRO A 365 13.26 -3.77 -11.77
CA PRO A 365 14.45 -2.98 -12.04
C PRO A 365 15.10 -2.36 -10.78
N ALA A 366 14.29 -1.95 -9.79
CA ALA A 366 14.82 -1.43 -8.53
C ALA A 366 15.51 -2.52 -7.71
N ARG A 367 14.96 -3.74 -7.72
CA ARG A 367 15.56 -4.91 -7.08
C ARG A 367 16.86 -5.33 -7.77
N ASP A 368 16.88 -5.32 -9.10
CA ASP A 368 18.05 -5.67 -9.90
C ASP A 368 19.25 -4.77 -9.62
N ALA A 369 19.01 -3.48 -9.37
CA ALA A 369 20.06 -2.51 -9.04
C ALA A 369 20.88 -2.89 -7.79
N SER A 370 20.27 -3.62 -6.84
CA SER A 370 20.93 -4.09 -5.61
C SER A 370 21.33 -5.57 -5.64
N ARG A 371 21.32 -6.22 -6.82
CA ARG A 371 21.67 -7.64 -6.96
C ARG A 371 23.03 -8.02 -6.38
N ALA A 372 24.04 -7.16 -6.56
CA ALA A 372 25.40 -7.43 -6.08
C ALA A 372 25.54 -7.44 -4.54
N ALA A 373 24.57 -6.89 -3.80
CA ALA A 373 24.57 -6.90 -2.34
C ALA A 373 24.07 -8.23 -1.74
N ARG A 374 23.47 -9.09 -2.57
CA ARG A 374 22.83 -10.35 -2.19
C ARG A 374 23.73 -11.50 -2.63
N ARG A 375 24.06 -12.41 -1.71
CA ARG A 375 24.94 -13.56 -1.97
C ARG A 375 24.16 -14.84 -2.00
#